data_AF-A0A7V3UJJ8-F1
#
_entry.id   AF-A0A7V3UJJ8-F1
#
_cell.length_a   1.000
_cell.length_b   1.000
_cell.length_c   1.000
_cell.angle_alpha   90.00
_cell.angle_beta   90.00
_cell.angle_gamma   90.00
#
_symmetry.space_group_name_H-M   'P 1'
#
loop_
_entity.id
_entity.type
_entity.pdbx_description
1 polymer ?
#
loop_
_entity_poly.entity_id
_entity_poly.type
_entity_poly.pdbx_seq_one_letter_code
_entity_poly.pdbx_strand_id
1 'polypeptide(L)'
;MILERRIKDIVAECLSVDPDGVYPDASFESLGADYLDMVGLFISLEEEFGIDISERDANRLKTVKDVTWYIRCILESRALKNMKREGDAHDL
;
A
#
# COMPACT_ATOMS: atom_id res chain seq x y z
N MET A 1 -4.70 6.48 -10.21
CA MET A 1 -3.79 7.61 -10.46
C MET A 1 -3.42 8.39 -9.20
N ILE A 2 -4.35 8.80 -8.32
CA ILE A 2 -3.98 9.48 -7.06
C ILE A 2 -3.28 8.52 -6.06
N LEU A 3 -3.79 7.28 -5.94
CA LEU A 3 -3.22 6.26 -5.04
C LEU A 3 -1.78 5.90 -5.40
N GLU A 4 -1.53 5.58 -6.67
CA GLU A 4 -0.18 5.23 -7.19
C GLU A 4 0.82 6.34 -6.91
N ARG A 5 0.42 7.60 -7.10
CA ARG A 5 1.27 8.76 -6.82
C ARG A 5 1.61 8.85 -5.33
N ARG A 6 0.62 8.64 -4.46
CA ARG A 6 0.81 8.72 -3.00
C ARG A 6 1.72 7.61 -2.48
N ILE A 7 1.54 6.38 -2.97
CA ILE A 7 2.44 5.26 -2.65
C ILE A 7 3.85 5.56 -3.14
N LYS A 8 3.98 6.08 -4.37
CA LYS A 8 5.26 6.45 -4.95
C LYS A 8 5.99 7.55 -4.14
N ASP A 9 5.27 8.57 -3.67
CA ASP A 9 5.80 9.60 -2.76
C ASP A 9 6.30 8.99 -1.45
N ILE A 10 5.50 8.13 -0.80
CA ILE A 10 5.88 7.47 0.47
C ILE A 10 7.13 6.58 0.27
N VAL A 11 7.17 5.82 -0.83
CA VAL A 11 8.33 4.99 -1.19
C VAL A 11 9.58 5.83 -1.41
N ALA A 12 9.44 6.95 -2.15
CA ALA A 12 10.55 7.86 -2.40
C ALA A 12 11.06 8.52 -1.10
N GLU A 13 10.16 8.91 -0.21
CA GLU A 13 10.50 9.52 1.08
C GLU A 13 11.14 8.52 2.05
N CYS A 14 10.54 7.34 2.23
CA CYS A 14 11.07 6.29 3.12
C CYS A 14 12.45 5.80 2.68
N LEU A 15 12.66 5.62 1.37
CA LEU A 15 13.92 5.11 0.82
C LEU A 15 14.92 6.23 0.49
N SER A 16 14.52 7.50 0.63
CA SER A 16 15.33 8.65 0.24
C SER A 16 15.84 8.55 -1.22
N VAL A 17 14.96 8.09 -2.11
CA VAL A 17 15.24 7.91 -3.55
C VAL A 17 14.45 8.91 -4.38
N ASP A 18 14.94 9.17 -5.60
CA ASP A 18 14.25 10.08 -6.49
C ASP A 18 12.92 9.47 -6.97
N PRO A 19 11.78 10.18 -6.85
CA PRO A 19 10.50 9.66 -7.31
C PRO A 19 10.54 9.36 -8.81
N ASP A 20 11.31 10.07 -9.63
CA ASP A 20 11.37 9.74 -11.07
C ASP A 20 11.95 8.33 -11.31
N GLY A 21 12.84 7.87 -10.43
CA GLY A 21 13.41 6.53 -10.43
C GLY A 21 12.51 5.42 -9.89
N VAL A 22 11.36 5.75 -9.29
CA VAL A 22 10.42 4.76 -8.74
C VAL A 22 9.44 4.34 -9.82
N TYR A 23 9.72 3.19 -10.45
CA TYR A 23 8.87 2.59 -11.49
C TYR A 23 7.98 1.50 -10.88
N PRO A 24 6.78 1.26 -11.44
CA PRO A 24 5.88 0.21 -10.96
C PRO A 24 6.53 -1.19 -10.98
N ASP A 25 7.32 -1.49 -12.01
CA ASP A 25 8.03 -2.76 -12.15
C ASP A 25 9.37 -2.79 -11.39
N ALA A 26 9.77 -1.70 -10.73
CA ALA A 26 10.96 -1.69 -9.90
C ALA A 26 10.72 -2.52 -8.63
N SER A 27 11.66 -3.42 -8.35
CA SER A 27 11.72 -4.12 -7.08
C SER A 27 12.29 -3.19 -6.01
N PHE A 28 11.80 -3.30 -4.78
CA PHE A 28 12.34 -2.51 -3.67
C PHE A 28 13.83 -2.76 -3.44
N GLU A 29 14.29 -4.01 -3.62
CA GLU A 29 15.72 -4.36 -3.59
C GLU A 29 16.54 -3.57 -4.64
N SER A 30 15.96 -3.30 -5.82
CA SER A 30 16.61 -2.51 -6.88
C SER A 30 16.63 -1.01 -6.57
N LEU A 31 15.72 -0.53 -5.73
CA LEU A 31 15.71 0.83 -5.21
C LEU A 31 16.66 1.00 -4.01
N GLY A 32 17.37 -0.06 -3.60
CA GLY A 32 18.26 -0.04 -2.45
C GLY A 32 17.55 -0.18 -1.11
N ALA A 33 16.31 -0.67 -1.10
CA ALA A 33 15.59 -1.01 0.13
C ALA A 33 16.11 -2.33 0.70
N ASP A 34 16.53 -2.30 1.96
CA ASP A 34 16.79 -3.52 2.73
C ASP A 34 15.51 -4.00 3.43
N TYR A 35 15.59 -5.16 4.08
CA TYR A 35 14.46 -5.72 4.84
C TYR A 35 13.92 -4.73 5.90
N LEU A 36 14.79 -3.95 6.53
CA LEU A 36 14.37 -2.96 7.54
C LEU A 36 13.59 -1.80 6.91
N ASP A 37 14.03 -1.31 5.75
CA ASP A 37 13.34 -0.25 5.01
C ASP A 37 11.98 -0.74 4.52
N MET A 38 11.91 -1.98 4.06
CA MET A 38 10.66 -2.64 3.65
C MET A 38 9.66 -2.71 4.81
N VAL A 39 10.11 -3.16 5.99
CA VAL A 39 9.25 -3.19 7.19
C VAL A 39 8.78 -1.79 7.56
N GLY A 40 9.66 -0.79 7.54
CA GLY A 40 9.28 0.61 7.82
C GLY A 40 8.26 1.15 6.82
N LEU A 41 8.49 0.89 5.53
CA LEU A 41 7.59 1.28 4.45
C LEU A 41 6.19 0.68 4.64
N PHE A 42 6.10 -0.62 4.95
CA PHE A 42 4.81 -1.27 5.16
C PHE A 42 4.07 -0.66 6.35
N ILE A 43 4.76 -0.38 7.46
CA ILE A 43 4.16 0.28 8.62
C ILE A 43 3.63 1.68 8.23
N SER A 44 4.41 2.48 7.50
CA SER A 44 3.95 3.80 7.03
C SER A 44 2.73 3.72 6.12
N LEU A 45 2.67 2.71 5.24
CA LEU A 45 1.52 2.46 4.37
C LEU A 45 0.30 1.97 5.17
N GLU A 46 0.52 1.10 6.16
CA GLU A 46 -0.52 0.64 7.09
C GLU A 46 -1.14 1.81 7.84
N GLU A 47 -0.33 2.72 8.39
CA GLU A 47 -0.81 3.89 9.12
C GLU A 47 -1.51 4.92 8.20
N GLU A 48 -0.91 5.25 7.05
CA GLU A 48 -1.47 6.24 6.12
C GLU A 48 -2.82 5.79 5.54
N PHE A 49 -2.94 4.52 5.13
CA PHE A 49 -4.17 3.99 4.54
C PHE A 49 -5.08 3.28 5.55
N GLY A 50 -4.63 3.19 6.81
CA GLY A 50 -5.27 2.46 7.90
C GLY A 50 -5.42 0.97 7.63
N ILE A 51 -4.59 0.35 6.79
CA ILE A 51 -4.70 -1.06 6.37
C ILE A 51 -3.87 -1.98 7.26
N ASP A 52 -3.98 -3.30 7.04
CA ASP A 52 -3.20 -4.32 7.73
C ASP A 52 -2.53 -5.22 6.67
N ILE A 53 -1.21 -5.28 6.69
CA ILE A 53 -0.37 -6.05 5.79
C ILE A 53 0.30 -7.13 6.62
N SER A 54 -0.24 -8.35 6.56
CA SER A 54 0.38 -9.50 7.23
C SER A 54 1.79 -9.77 6.69
N GLU A 55 2.69 -10.24 7.55
CA GLU A 55 4.08 -10.59 7.19
C GLU A 55 4.16 -11.52 5.97
N ARG A 56 3.19 -12.45 5.85
CA ARG A 56 3.08 -13.35 4.70
C ARG A 56 2.83 -12.62 3.39
N ASP A 57 1.96 -11.62 3.41
CA ASP A 57 1.64 -10.81 2.23
C ASP A 57 2.80 -9.86 1.94
N ALA A 58 3.33 -9.16 2.96
CA ALA A 58 4.52 -8.32 2.84
C ALA A 58 5.70 -9.05 2.15
N ASN A 59 5.99 -10.30 2.52
CA ASN A 59 7.02 -11.13 1.87
C ASN A 59 6.75 -11.44 0.38
N ARG A 60 5.49 -11.38 -0.07
CA ARG A 60 5.10 -11.56 -1.47
C ARG A 60 5.15 -10.25 -2.26
N LEU A 61 5.07 -9.10 -1.57
CA LEU A 61 5.11 -7.77 -2.17
C LEU A 61 6.57 -7.38 -2.49
N LYS A 62 7.04 -7.71 -3.69
CA LYS A 62 8.43 -7.43 -4.10
C LYS A 62 8.61 -6.17 -4.94
N THR A 63 7.55 -5.72 -5.61
CA THR A 63 7.58 -4.56 -6.49
C THR A 63 6.61 -3.48 -6.03
N VAL A 64 6.85 -2.25 -6.46
CA VAL A 64 5.97 -1.10 -6.20
C VAL A 64 4.55 -1.36 -6.73
N LYS A 65 4.45 -2.03 -7.88
CA LYS A 65 3.18 -2.43 -8.49
C LYS A 65 2.41 -3.43 -7.62
N ASP A 66 3.08 -4.43 -7.05
CA ASP A 66 2.44 -5.41 -6.17
C ASP A 66 1.81 -4.73 -4.96
N VAL A 67 2.58 -3.87 -4.28
CA VAL A 67 2.09 -3.09 -3.12
C VAL A 67 0.92 -2.21 -3.53
N THR A 68 1.05 -1.48 -4.64
CA THR A 68 0.00 -0.60 -5.12
C THR A 68 -1.29 -1.33 -5.43
N TRP A 69 -1.19 -2.49 -6.06
CA TRP A 69 -2.34 -3.34 -6.34
C TRP A 69 -2.97 -3.89 -5.05
N TYR A 70 -2.15 -4.34 -4.11
CA TYR A 70 -2.61 -4.89 -2.83
C TYR A 70 -3.40 -3.86 -2.02
N ILE A 71 -2.83 -2.66 -1.84
CA ILE A 71 -3.48 -1.55 -1.12
C ILE A 71 -4.80 -1.18 -1.80
N ARG A 72 -4.79 -1.06 -3.13
CA ARG A 72 -5.97 -0.76 -3.92
C ARG A 72 -7.09 -1.78 -3.67
N CYS A 73 -6.80 -3.07 -3.72
CA CYS A 73 -7.78 -4.13 -3.48
C CYS A 73 -8.40 -4.06 -2.07
N ILE A 74 -7.61 -3.74 -1.04
CA ILE A 74 -8.12 -3.60 0.34
C ILE A 74 -9.04 -2.39 0.45
N LEU A 75 -8.64 -1.23 -0.09
CA LEU A 75 -9.44 -0.01 -0.04
C LEU A 75 -10.77 -0.18 -0.78
N GLU A 76 -10.78 -0.84 -1.94
CA GLU A 76 -12.01 -1.16 -2.67
C GLU A 76 -12.91 -2.12 -1.85
N SER A 77 -12.31 -3.12 -1.21
CA SER A 77 -13.04 -4.06 -0.33
C SER A 77 -13.65 -3.38 0.90
N ARG A 78 -12.99 -2.37 1.46
CA ARG A 78 -13.52 -1.57 2.57
C ARG A 78 -14.69 -0.68 2.14
N ALA A 79 -14.57 -0.03 0.99
CA ALA A 79 -15.67 0.77 0.43
C ALA A 79 -16.94 -0.08 0.23
N LEU A 80 -16.79 -1.31 -0.27
CA LEU A 80 -17.89 -2.26 -0.46
C LEU A 80 -18.53 -2.73 0.86
N LYS A 81 -17.73 -2.93 1.92
CA LYS A 81 -18.25 -3.35 3.23
C LYS A 81 -19.06 -2.24 3.92
N ASN A 82 -18.67 -0.98 3.75
CA ASN A 82 -19.39 0.15 4.35
C ASN A 82 -20.78 0.33 3.71
N MET A 83 -20.92 0.14 2.39
CA MET A 83 -22.23 0.23 1.71
C MET A 83 -23.24 -0.85 2.16
N LYS A 84 -22.79 -2.02 2.62
CA LYS A 84 -23.71 -3.07 3.10
C LYS A 84 -24.22 -2.85 4.53
N ARG A 85 -23.62 -1.98 5.34
CA ARG A 85 -24.06 -1.75 6.73
C ARG A 85 -25.15 -0.70 6.87
N GLU A 86 -25.32 0.20 5.90
CA GLU A 86 -26.36 1.23 5.92
C GLU A 86 -27.74 0.73 5.46
N GLY A 87 -27.86 -0.52 5.00
CA GLY A 87 -29.13 -1.12 4.56
C GLY A 87 -30.00 -1.74 5.67
N ASP A 88 -29.46 -1.94 6.88
CA ASP A 88 -30.12 -2.71 7.95
C ASP A 88 -30.56 -1.83 9.16
N ALA A 89 -30.58 -0.51 9.02
CA ALA A 89 -30.91 0.43 10.10
C ALA A 89 -32.24 1.19 9.89
N HIS A 90 -33.15 0.67 9.07
CA HIS A 90 -34.47 1.28 8.87
C HIS A 90 -35.60 0.25 8.81
N ASP A 91 -35.70 -0.61 9.83
CA ASP A 91 -36.97 -1.27 10.19
C ASP A 91 -36.90 -1.75 11.66
N LEU A 92 -37.16 -0.83 12.60
CA LEU A 92 -37.75 -1.10 13.93
C LEU A 92 -38.06 0.20 14.67
#